data_AF-A0A024TM02-F1
#
_entry.id   AF-A0A024TM02-F1
#
_cell.length_a   1.000
_cell.length_b   1.000
_cell.length_c   1.000
_cell.angle_alpha   90.00
_cell.angle_beta   90.00
_cell.angle_gamma   90.00
#
_symmetry.space_group_name_H-M   'P 1'
#
loop_
_entity.id
_entity.type
_entity.pdbx_description
1 polymer ?
#
loop_
_entity_poly.entity_id
_entity_poly.type
_entity_poly.pdbx_seq_one_letter_code
_entity_poly.pdbx_strand_id
1 'polypeptide(L)' 'MAGNLGFTVYLPCDATAMFEHTTAPGSKLQTPNFDAETVHEISLGVLHNEFATVLKTADVLAALTP' A
#
# COMPACT_ATOMS: atom_id res chain seq x y z
N MET A 1 8.61 0.25 4.33
CA MET A 1 8.84 1.66 4.70
C MET A 1 10.27 2.09 4.35
N ALA A 2 10.64 2.06 3.06
CA ALA A 2 11.97 2.50 2.63
C ALA A 2 12.18 4.02 2.76
N GLY A 3 11.09 4.81 2.82
CA GLY A 3 11.14 6.24 3.12
C GLY A 3 11.86 6.58 4.42
N ASN A 4 11.80 5.70 5.43
CA ASN A 4 12.52 5.87 6.70
C ASN A 4 14.05 5.85 6.53
N LEU A 5 14.56 5.34 5.40
CA LEU A 5 15.99 5.29 5.06
C LEU A 5 16.38 6.43 4.11
N GLY A 6 15.49 7.38 3.83
CA GLY A 6 15.77 8.54 2.98
C GLY A 6 15.56 8.31 1.48
N PHE A 7 14.97 7.19 1.07
CA PHE A 7 14.61 6.97 -0.33
C PHE A 7 13.32 7.70 -0.70
N THR A 8 13.28 8.27 -1.91
CA THR A 8 12.02 8.70 -2.53
C THR A 8 11.32 7.47 -3.10
N VAL A 9 10.15 7.13 -2.56
CA VAL A 9 9.42 5.89 -2.90
C VAL A 9 8.18 6.21 -3.72
N TYR A 10 8.05 5.53 -4.86
CA TYR A 10 6.88 5.54 -5.72
C TYR A 10 6.26 4.14 -5.71
N LEU A 11 4.97 4.04 -5.39
CA LEU A 11 4.26 2.76 -5.28
C LEU A 11 3.13 2.69 -6.33
N PRO A 12 3.26 1.85 -7.37
CA PRO A 12 2.18 1.59 -8.32
C PRO A 12 1.08 0.72 -7.68
N CYS A 13 -0.08 1.31 -7.38
CA CYS A 13 -1.17 0.64 -6.66
C CYS A 13 -1.81 -0.52 -7.43
N ASP A 14 -1.77 -0.47 -8.77
CA ASP A 14 -2.33 -1.45 -9.70
C ASP A 14 -1.35 -2.56 -10.08
N ALA A 15 -0.09 -2.48 -9.61
CA ALA A 15 0.94 -3.51 -9.81
C ALA A 15 1.35 -4.19 -8.50
N THR A 16 0.50 -4.11 -7.47
CA THR A 16 0.70 -4.77 -6.18
C THR A 16 -0.57 -5.50 -5.76
N ALA A 17 -0.42 -6.51 -4.92
CA ALA A 17 -1.52 -7.34 -4.44
C ALA A 17 -1.29 -7.73 -2.98
N MET A 18 -2.39 -8.04 -2.31
CA MET A 18 -2.39 -8.48 -0.92
C MET A 18 -3.16 -9.79 -0.76
N PHE A 19 -3.09 -10.36 0.43
CA PHE A 19 -3.84 -11.54 0.83
C PHE A 19 -4.83 -11.18 1.93
N GLU A 20 -5.73 -12.11 2.23
CA GLU A 20 -6.57 -11.99 3.42
C GLU A 20 -5.71 -12.00 4.68
N HIS A 21 -6.08 -11.19 5.67
CA HIS A 21 -5.37 -11.12 6.95
C HIS A 21 -6.30 -11.43 8.12
N THR A 22 -5.83 -12.27 9.03
CA THR A 22 -6.47 -12.47 10.34
C THR A 22 -6.03 -11.37 11.30
N THR A 23 -6.91 -10.97 12.22
CA THR A 23 -6.59 -10.02 13.28
C THR A 23 -5.42 -10.49 14.13
N ALA A 24 -4.55 -9.54 14.45
CA ALA A 24 -3.46 -9.77 15.39
C ALA A 24 -3.99 -9.89 16.83
N PRO A 25 -3.32 -10.66 17.71
CA PRO A 25 -3.62 -10.69 19.13
C PRO A 25 -3.63 -9.29 19.75
N GLY A 26 -4.62 -9.02 20.61
CA GLY A 26 -4.80 -7.69 21.23
C GLY A 26 -5.51 -6.66 20.34
N SER A 27 -5.93 -7.05 19.13
CA SER A 27 -6.80 -6.22 18.30
C SER A 27 -8.11 -5.91 19.02
N LYS A 28 -8.56 -4.65 18.91
CA LYS A 28 -9.88 -4.21 19.38
C LYS A 28 -10.99 -4.45 18.35
N LEU A 29 -10.62 -4.92 17.16
CA LEU A 29 -11.55 -5.15 16.06
C LEU A 29 -12.32 -6.44 16.33
N GLN A 30 -13.63 -6.40 16.10
CA GLN A 30 -14.53 -7.56 16.29
C GLN A 30 -14.47 -8.53 15.10
N THR A 31 -14.07 -8.05 13.94
CA THR A 31 -13.92 -8.86 12.72
C THR A 31 -12.65 -9.69 12.78
N PRO A 32 -12.69 -11.03 12.69
CA PRO A 32 -11.49 -11.87 12.80
C PRO A 32 -10.64 -11.90 11.53
N ASN A 33 -11.23 -11.67 10.35
CA ASN A 33 -10.55 -11.73 9.05
C ASN A 33 -10.92 -10.53 8.17
N PHE A 34 -9.97 -10.00 7.44
CA PHE A 34 -10.16 -8.97 6.42
C PHE A 34 -9.87 -9.55 5.05
N ASP A 35 -10.73 -9.27 4.08
CA ASP A 35 -10.49 -9.63 2.69
C ASP A 35 -9.28 -8.87 2.12
N ALA A 36 -8.67 -9.43 1.07
CA ALA A 36 -7.46 -8.88 0.47
C ALA A 36 -7.62 -7.45 -0.04
N GLU A 37 -8.80 -7.07 -0.55
CA GLU A 37 -9.09 -5.74 -1.09
C GLU A 37 -9.07 -4.70 0.03
N THR A 38 -9.76 -4.97 1.14
CA THR A 38 -9.80 -4.11 2.32
C THR A 38 -8.40 -3.88 2.88
N VAL A 39 -7.58 -4.93 3.01
CA VAL A 39 -6.22 -4.77 3.53
C VAL A 39 -5.34 -4.00 2.54
N HIS A 40 -5.51 -4.23 1.23
CA HIS A 40 -4.78 -3.51 0.17
C HIS A 40 -5.08 -2.02 0.22
N GLU A 41 -6.36 -1.64 0.20
CA GLU A 41 -6.82 -0.24 0.24
C GLU A 41 -6.34 0.49 1.50
N ILE A 42 -6.47 -0.15 2.68
CA ILE A 42 -5.98 0.43 3.94
C ILE A 42 -4.46 0.62 3.88
N SER A 43 -3.72 -0.36 3.36
CA SER A 43 -2.26 -0.30 3.26
C SER A 43 -1.79 0.80 2.31
N LEU A 44 -2.47 0.97 1.17
CA LEU A 44 -2.22 2.08 0.26
C LEU A 44 -2.48 3.42 0.95
N GLY A 45 -3.58 3.53 1.70
CA GLY A 45 -3.93 4.74 2.46
C GLY A 45 -2.89 5.10 3.53
N VAL A 46 -2.37 4.11 4.26
CA VAL A 46 -1.31 4.31 5.28
C VAL A 46 0.01 4.70 4.64
N LEU A 47 0.35 4.12 3.48
CA LEU A 47 1.63 4.43 2.81
C LEU A 47 1.61 5.79 2.12
N HIS A 48 0.45 6.20 1.60
CA HIS A 48 0.31 7.43 0.82
C HIS A 48 0.63 8.67 1.66
N ASN A 49 1.55 9.51 1.16
CA ASN A 49 2.02 10.75 1.78
C ASN A 49 2.79 10.61 3.11
N GLU A 50 2.86 9.42 3.71
CA GLU A 50 3.71 9.16 4.87
C GLU A 50 5.01 8.46 4.48
N PHE A 51 4.93 7.41 3.65
CA PHE A 51 6.07 6.55 3.31
C PHE A 51 6.35 6.42 1.81
N ALA A 52 5.38 6.76 0.97
CA ALA A 52 5.48 6.70 -0.48
C ALA A 52 4.46 7.63 -1.16
N THR A 53 4.74 8.01 -2.40
CA THR A 53 3.71 8.51 -3.32
C THR A 53 3.04 7.29 -3.96
N VAL A 54 1.72 7.19 -3.83
CA VAL A 54 0.92 6.13 -4.46
C VAL A 54 0.35 6.66 -5.78
N LEU A 55 0.51 5.92 -6.86
CA LEU A 55 0.11 6.29 -8.22
C LEU A 55 -0.22 5.05 -9.05
N LYS A 56 -0.68 5.22 -10.29
CA LYS A 56 -0.89 4.10 -11.22
C LYS A 56 0.38 3.79 -11.99
N THR A 57 0.50 2.55 -12.45
CA THR A 57 1.62 2.10 -13.30
C THR A 57 1.75 2.95 -14.55
N ALA A 58 0.62 3.38 -15.14
CA ALA A 58 0.61 4.26 -16.29
C ALA A 58 1.36 5.60 -16.04
N ASP A 59 1.21 6.19 -14.85
CA ASP A 59 1.87 7.45 -14.50
C ASP A 59 3.39 7.27 -14.35
N VAL A 60 3.83 6.11 -13.83
CA VAL A 60 5.25 5.74 -13.77
C VAL A 60 5.82 5.64 -15.19
N LEU A 61 5.13 4.94 -16.08
CA LEU A 61 5.58 4.76 -17.47
C LEU A 61 5.63 6.09 -18.23
N ALA A 62 4.64 6.95 -18.03
CA ALA A 62 4.61 8.29 -18.63
C ALA A 62 5.83 9.12 -18.20
N ALA A 63 6.24 9.04 -16.93
CA ALA A 63 7.41 9.76 -16.41
C ALA A 63 8.77 9.24 -16.95
N LEU A 64 8.81 8.00 -17.45
CA LEU A 64 10.02 7.38 -18.01
C LEU A 64 10.13 7.52 -19.52
N THR A 65 9.06 7.97 -20.18
CA THR A 65 9.03 8.13 -21.64
C THR A 65 9.54 9.53 -22.01
N PRO A 66 10.48 9.66 -22.98
CA PRO A 66 11.07 10.94 -23.38
C PRO A 66 10.08 11.89 -24.07
#